data_AF-A0A9D6JG35-F1
#
_entry.id   AF-A0A9D6JG35-F1
#
_cell.length_a   1.000
_cell.length_b   1.000
_cell.length_c   1.000
_cell.angle_alpha   90.00
_cell.angle_beta   90.00
_cell.angle_gamma   90.00
#
_symmetry.space_group_name_H-M   'P 1'
#
loop_
_entity.id
_entity.type
_entity.pdbx_description
1 polymer ?
#
loop_
_entity_poly.entity_id
_entity_poly.type
_entity_poly.pdbx_seq_one_letter_code
_entity_poly.pdbx_strand_id
1 'polypeptide(L)'
;ILLVLVPLMPTMPLAILVLLVRFSISQMDVPTRQSYTMAIVSPEERSAAAGVTGTARTVGASLAPVCAGLLLSSPALMSGPFFVAGGLKIVYDLLLLAGFRGLKPPEERSRA
;
A
#
# COMPACT_ATOMS: atom_id res chain seq x y z
N ILE A 1 5.06 -5.45 -6.47
CA ILE A 1 5.61 -6.43 -7.43
C ILE A 1 4.60 -7.51 -7.79
N LEU A 2 4.12 -8.35 -6.86
CA LEU A 2 3.22 -9.47 -7.19
C LEU A 2 1.97 -9.08 -7.99
N LEU A 3 1.35 -7.92 -7.71
CA LEU A 3 0.23 -7.41 -8.53
C LEU A 3 0.59 -7.22 -10.00
N VAL A 4 1.78 -6.71 -10.31
CA VAL A 4 2.28 -6.50 -11.68
C VAL A 4 2.46 -7.83 -12.41
N LEU A 5 2.77 -8.91 -11.69
CA LEU A 5 3.01 -10.23 -12.26
C LEU A 5 1.71 -10.95 -12.64
N VAL A 6 0.57 -10.64 -12.00
CA VAL A 6 -0.72 -11.32 -12.26
C VAL A 6 -1.10 -11.36 -13.75
N PRO A 7 -1.15 -10.23 -14.49
CA PRO A 7 -1.53 -10.25 -15.91
C PRO A 7 -0.45 -10.85 -16.83
N LEU A 8 0.75 -11.13 -16.31
CA LEU A 8 1.86 -11.73 -17.07
C LEU A 8 1.89 -13.26 -16.96
N MET A 9 1.03 -13.85 -16.14
CA MET A 9 1.00 -15.30 -15.96
C MET A 9 0.43 -16.01 -17.19
N PRO A 10 1.10 -17.05 -17.71
CA PRO A 10 0.69 -17.71 -18.96
C PRO A 10 -0.55 -18.59 -18.80
N THR A 11 -0.93 -18.92 -17.55
CA THR A 11 -2.09 -19.76 -17.25
C THR A 11 -2.90 -19.19 -16.08
N MET A 12 -4.20 -19.47 -16.09
CA MET A 12 -5.12 -19.04 -15.03
C MET A 12 -4.71 -19.55 -13.63
N PRO A 13 -4.30 -20.82 -13.42
CA PRO A 13 -3.87 -21.29 -12.10
C PRO A 13 -2.66 -20.52 -11.54
N LEU A 14 -1.71 -20.14 -12.40
CA LEU A 14 -0.56 -19.34 -11.99
C LEU A 14 -0.97 -17.92 -11.60
N ALA A 15 -1.87 -17.28 -12.35
CA ALA A 15 -2.41 -15.96 -12.01
C ALA A 15 -3.09 -15.96 -10.63
N ILE A 16 -3.89 -17.00 -10.34
CA ILE A 16 -4.55 -17.19 -9.05
C ILE A 16 -3.51 -17.39 -7.94
N LEU A 17 -2.53 -18.27 -8.14
CA LEU A 17 -1.48 -18.54 -7.16
C LEU A 17 -0.74 -17.24 -6.79
N VAL A 18 -0.31 -16.46 -7.80
CA VAL A 18 0.38 -15.18 -7.58
C VAL A 18 -0.52 -14.20 -6.80
N LEU A 19 -1.80 -14.15 -7.13
CA LEU A 19 -2.76 -13.29 -6.43
C LEU A 19 -2.95 -13.71 -4.96
N LEU A 20 -3.01 -15.02 -4.67
CA LEU A 20 -3.10 -15.54 -3.31
C LEU A 20 -1.85 -15.24 -2.48
N VAL A 21 -0.66 -15.43 -3.06
CA VAL A 21 0.61 -15.03 -2.43
C VAL A 21 0.64 -13.52 -2.17
N ARG A 22 0.10 -12.71 -3.08
CA ARG A 22 -0.04 -11.27 -2.85
C ARG A 22 -0.95 -10.99 -1.66
N PHE A 23 -2.07 -11.70 -1.53
CA PHE A 23 -3.01 -11.47 -0.42
C PHE A 23 -2.42 -11.82 0.94
N SER A 24 -1.63 -12.89 1.05
CA SER A 24 -1.03 -13.32 2.33
C SER A 24 -0.13 -12.25 2.97
N ILE A 25 0.50 -11.39 2.17
CA ILE A 25 1.39 -10.32 2.65
C ILE A 25 0.81 -8.90 2.50
N SER A 26 -0.40 -8.77 1.95
CA SER A 26 -0.91 -7.48 1.50
C SER A 26 -1.15 -6.44 2.59
N GLN A 27 -1.33 -6.90 3.83
CA GLN A 27 -1.72 -6.06 4.97
C GLN A 27 -0.58 -5.85 5.98
N MET A 28 0.64 -6.32 5.71
CA MET A 28 1.76 -6.25 6.66
C MET A 28 2.12 -4.81 7.04
N ASP A 29 1.93 -3.85 6.13
CA ASP A 29 2.30 -2.45 6.36
C ASP A 29 1.26 -1.67 7.18
N VAL A 30 0.03 -2.18 7.28
CA VAL A 30 -1.08 -1.49 7.95
C VAL A 30 -0.85 -1.40 9.46
N PRO A 31 -0.67 -2.50 10.21
CA PRO A 31 -0.49 -2.43 11.65
C PRO A 31 0.82 -1.72 12.03
N THR A 32 1.90 -1.94 11.27
CA THR A 32 3.20 -1.30 11.51
C THR A 32 3.14 0.22 11.37
N ARG A 33 2.51 0.72 10.29
CA ARG A 33 2.34 2.16 10.09
C ARG A 33 1.45 2.79 11.15
N GLN A 34 0.36 2.10 11.52
CA GLN A 34 -0.53 2.58 12.59
C GLN A 34 0.21 2.67 13.93
N SER A 35 0.96 1.64 14.31
CA SER A 35 1.77 1.65 15.51
C SER A 35 2.82 2.77 15.49
N TYR A 36 3.55 2.93 14.39
CA TYR A 36 4.56 3.98 14.25
C TYR A 36 3.95 5.39 14.35
N THR A 37 2.85 5.67 13.64
CA THR A 37 2.18 6.98 13.72
C THR A 37 1.76 7.31 15.16
N MET A 38 1.26 6.33 15.92
CA MET A 38 0.84 6.56 17.31
C MET A 38 1.99 6.72 18.29
N ALA A 39 3.17 6.17 17.96
CA ALA A 39 4.39 6.30 18.76
C ALA A 39 5.06 7.68 18.62
N ILE A 40 4.89 8.35 17.47
CA ILE A 40 5.56 9.63 17.18
C ILE A 40 4.71 10.89 17.48
N VAL A 41 3.44 10.72 17.85
CA VAL A 41 2.55 11.83 18.24
C VAL A 41 2.27 11.81 19.74
N SER A 42 1.96 12.97 20.32
CA SER A 42 1.60 13.03 21.75
C SER A 42 0.28 12.31 22.01
N PRO A 43 0.06 11.77 23.23
CA PRO A 43 -1.15 11.01 23.57
C PRO A 43 -2.47 11.72 23.23
N GLU A 44 -2.53 13.03 23.47
CA GLU A 44 -3.67 13.89 23.20
C GLU A 44 -3.94 14.11 21.70
N GLU A 45 -2.92 13.99 20.85
CA GLU A 45 -3.02 14.18 19.39
C GLU A 45 -3.36 12.89 18.63
N ARG A 46 -3.26 11.71 19.25
CA ARG A 46 -3.46 10.40 18.59
C ARG A 46 -4.79 10.27 17.87
N SER A 47 -5.87 10.79 18.46
CA SER A 47 -7.21 10.77 17.84
C SER A 47 -7.24 11.61 16.56
N ALA A 48 -6.64 12.81 16.60
CA ALA A 48 -6.53 13.67 15.43
C ALA A 48 -5.65 13.04 14.34
N ALA A 49 -4.51 12.46 14.71
CA ALA A 49 -3.62 11.75 13.78
C ALA A 49 -4.31 10.54 13.11
N ALA A 50 -5.05 9.75 13.89
CA ALA A 50 -5.86 8.65 13.37
C ALA A 50 -6.94 9.15 12.40
N GLY A 51 -7.61 10.26 12.75
CA GLY A 51 -8.64 10.88 11.91
C GLY A 51 -8.07 11.36 10.57
N VAL A 52 -6.96 12.10 10.57
CA VAL A 52 -6.33 12.62 9.35
C VAL A 52 -5.87 11.47 8.43
N THR A 53 -5.17 10.48 9.00
CA THR A 53 -4.69 9.32 8.21
C THR A 53 -5.84 8.45 7.70
N GLY A 54 -6.90 8.30 8.48
CA GLY A 54 -8.14 7.62 8.09
C GLY A 54 -8.83 8.33 6.93
N THR A 55 -9.00 9.66 7.01
CA THR A 55 -9.59 10.47 5.94
C THR A 55 -8.80 10.34 4.65
N ALA A 56 -7.47 10.46 4.71
CA ALA A 56 -6.61 10.31 3.53
C ALA A 56 -6.77 8.93 2.88
N ARG A 57 -6.85 7.86 3.68
CA ARG A 57 -7.12 6.50 3.19
C ARG A 57 -8.48 6.40 2.51
N THR A 58 -9.53 6.95 3.12
CA THR A 58 -10.90 6.89 2.58
C THR A 58 -11.02 7.66 1.27
N VAL A 59 -10.39 8.83 1.16
CA VAL A 59 -10.34 9.61 -0.10
C VAL A 59 -9.62 8.82 -1.19
N GLY A 60 -8.47 8.21 -0.88
CA GLY A 60 -7.78 7.35 -1.84
C GLY A 60 -8.65 6.15 -2.28
N ALA A 61 -9.36 5.53 -1.35
CA ALA A 61 -10.24 4.40 -1.63
C ALA A 61 -11.48 4.80 -2.45
N SER A 62 -12.03 6.00 -2.28
CA SER A 62 -13.20 6.46 -3.03
C SER A 62 -12.88 6.84 -4.48
N LEU A 63 -11.64 7.27 -4.75
CA LEU A 63 -11.18 7.57 -6.11
C LEU A 63 -10.82 6.32 -6.92
N ALA A 64 -10.39 5.24 -6.25
CA ALA A 64 -9.92 4.02 -6.91
C ALA A 64 -10.95 3.41 -7.89
N PRO A 65 -12.27 3.31 -7.58
CA PRO A 65 -13.27 2.81 -8.52
C PRO A 65 -13.39 3.65 -9.80
N VAL A 66 -13.21 4.97 -9.73
CA VAL A 66 -13.28 5.85 -10.92
C VAL A 66 -12.12 5.53 -11.86
N CYS A 67 -10.91 5.44 -11.33
CA CYS A 67 -9.73 5.06 -12.11
C CYS A 67 -9.85 3.63 -12.66
N ALA A 68 -10.31 2.68 -11.85
CA ALA A 68 -10.50 1.29 -12.26
C ALA A 68 -11.56 1.17 -13.36
N GLY A 69 -12.68 1.90 -13.26
CA GLY A 69 -13.74 1.90 -14.26
C GLY A 69 -13.25 2.36 -15.63
N LEU A 70 -12.43 3.42 -15.68
CA LEU A 70 -11.81 3.88 -16.93
C LEU A 70 -10.87 2.83 -17.52
N LEU A 71 -10.04 2.18 -16.71
CA LEU A 71 -9.11 1.16 -17.17
C LEU A 71 -9.83 -0.13 -17.63
N LEU A 72 -10.95 -0.48 -17.01
CA LEU A 72 -11.71 -1.66 -17.39
C LEU A 72 -12.69 -1.41 -18.55
N SER A 73 -12.78 -0.17 -19.05
CA SER A 73 -13.70 0.20 -20.13
C SER A 73 -13.36 -0.41 -21.50
N SER A 74 -12.13 -0.90 -21.69
CA SER A 74 -11.70 -1.53 -22.94
C SER A 74 -10.92 -2.82 -22.69
N PRO A 75 -11.07 -3.84 -23.57
CA PRO A 75 -10.31 -5.09 -23.46
C PRO A 75 -8.79 -4.88 -23.44
N ALA A 76 -8.30 -3.90 -24.19
CA ALA A 76 -6.87 -3.56 -24.26
C ALA A 76 -6.29 -3.06 -22.93
N LEU A 77 -7.13 -2.51 -22.05
CA LEU A 77 -6.71 -1.91 -20.78
C LEU A 77 -7.05 -2.78 -19.55
N MET A 78 -7.58 -3.99 -19.73
CA MET A 78 -8.00 -4.86 -18.62
C MET A 78 -6.88 -5.20 -17.62
N SER A 79 -5.62 -5.23 -18.06
CA SER A 79 -4.46 -5.41 -17.18
C SER A 79 -4.03 -4.12 -16.46
N GLY A 80 -4.55 -2.98 -16.88
CA GLY A 80 -4.24 -1.65 -16.38
C GLY A 80 -4.33 -1.51 -14.86
N PRO A 81 -5.41 -1.98 -14.19
CA PRO A 81 -5.51 -1.85 -12.73
C PRO A 81 -4.36 -2.53 -11.99
N PHE A 82 -3.87 -3.68 -12.48
CA PHE A 82 -2.75 -4.41 -11.88
C PHE A 82 -1.43 -3.63 -12.00
N PHE A 83 -1.17 -3.05 -13.17
CA PHE A 83 0.03 -2.25 -13.40
C PHE A 83 0.00 -0.93 -12.64
N VAL A 84 -1.12 -0.22 -12.65
CA VAL A 84 -1.27 1.07 -11.95
C VAL A 84 -1.20 0.86 -10.44
N ALA A 85 -1.98 -0.06 -9.87
CA ALA A 85 -1.94 -0.33 -8.42
C ALA A 85 -0.60 -0.92 -7.97
N GLY A 86 -0.03 -1.83 -8.78
CA GLY A 86 1.27 -2.43 -8.51
C GLY A 86 2.41 -1.42 -8.56
N GLY A 87 2.41 -0.53 -9.55
CA GLY A 87 3.35 0.57 -9.70
C GLY A 87 3.24 1.58 -8.56
N LEU A 88 2.02 2.00 -8.22
CA LEU A 88 1.78 2.92 -7.11
C LEU A 88 2.29 2.35 -5.78
N LYS A 89 2.10 1.05 -5.52
CA LYS A 89 2.65 0.38 -4.33
C LYS A 89 4.17 0.37 -4.33
N ILE A 90 4.81 0.11 -5.46
CA ILE A 90 6.28 0.15 -5.58
C ILE A 90 6.81 1.55 -5.30
N VAL A 91 6.21 2.59 -5.89
CA VAL A 91 6.60 3.99 -5.65
C VAL A 91 6.44 4.33 -4.17
N TYR A 92 5.32 3.95 -3.55
CA TYR A 92 5.09 4.13 -2.11
C TYR A 92 6.18 3.48 -1.25
N ASP A 93 6.55 2.23 -1.54
CA ASP A 93 7.57 1.49 -0.78
C ASP A 93 8.96 2.11 -0.95
N LEU A 94 9.29 2.59 -2.15
CA LEU A 94 10.55 3.28 -2.41
C LEU A 94 10.61 4.65 -1.72
N LEU A 95 9.51 5.41 -1.71
CA LEU A 95 9.42 6.69 -1.00
C LEU A 95 9.56 6.51 0.51
N LEU A 96 8.91 5.47 1.08
CA LEU A 96 9.12 5.10 2.47
C LEU A 96 10.57 4.73 2.73
N LEU A 97 11.16 3.84 1.92
CA LEU A 97 12.55 3.45 2.10
C LEU A 97 13.50 4.66 2.04
N ALA A 98 13.34 5.53 1.05
CA ALA A 98 14.15 6.73 0.91
C ALA A 98 14.00 7.69 2.10
N GLY A 99 12.78 7.84 2.63
CA GLY A 99 12.50 8.70 3.79
C GLY A 99 12.99 8.13 5.12
N PHE A 100 12.91 6.81 5.31
CA PHE A 100 13.21 6.15 6.59
C PHE A 100 14.60 5.53 6.70
N ARG A 101 15.32 5.30 5.58
CA ARG A 101 16.65 4.65 5.60
C ARG A 101 17.70 5.29 6.52
N GLY A 102 17.54 6.58 6.84
CA GLY A 102 18.46 7.32 7.72
C GLY A 102 17.92 7.59 9.13
N LEU A 103 16.70 7.14 9.45
CA LEU A 103 16.04 7.42 10.71
C LEU A 103 16.13 6.21 11.63
N LYS A 104 16.78 6.37 12.80
CA LYS A 104 16.71 5.37 13.87
C LYS A 104 15.32 5.40 14.51
N PRO A 105 14.64 4.24 14.63
CA PRO A 105 13.38 4.13 15.34
C PRO A 105 13.46 4.73 16.75
N PRO A 106 12.37 5.36 17.26
CA PRO A 106 12.34 5.95 18.60
C PRO A 106 12.76 4.96 19.71
N GLU A 107 12.39 3.69 19.54
CA GLU A 107 12.69 2.59 20.46
C GLU A 107 14.19 2.26 20.53
N GLU A 108 14.96 2.55 19.48
CA GLU A 108 16.41 2.36 19.45
C GLU A 108 17.17 3.58 19.98
N ARG A 109 16.53 4.74 20.11
CA ARG A 109 17.15 5.95 20.69
C ARG A 109 17.24 5.90 22.21
N SER A 110 16.40 5.12 22.90
CA SER A 110 16.43 4.99 24.36
C SER A 110 17.42 3.95 24.89
N ARG A 111 18.04 3.16 23.99
CA ARG A 111 19.05 2.13 24.33
C ARG A 111 20.50 2.55 24.06
N ALA A 112 20.72 3.80 23.63
CA ALA A 112 22.04 4.41 23.43
C ALA A 112 22.27 5.51 24.47
#